data_AF-A0A133XGE6-F1
#
_entry.id   AF-A0A133XGE6-F1
#
_cell.length_a   1.000
_cell.length_b   1.000
_cell.length_c   1.000
_cell.angle_alpha   90.00
_cell.angle_beta   90.00
_cell.angle_gamma   90.00
#
_symmetry.space_group_name_H-M   'P 1'
#
loop_
_entity.id
_entity.type
_entity.pdbx_description
1 polymer ?
#
loop_
_entity_poly.entity_id
_entity_poly.type
_entity_poly.pdbx_seq_one_letter_code
_entity_poly.pdbx_strand_id
1 'polypeptide(L)'
;MKIALFDPSTARPGKIRSLAALALAGLLLAPLAAIPADQHAGHGQELAADSRHPIPLDAREKNFLLSEMREFLAVSQRILAASQAGDMPAVAQAARSVGLKAHRDDFTNPASIVQGIRKKAPQAFLPLGKATHAGFDEIADIAEQIGDKDAVNNLLADNMRRCVACHASYRVADGH
;
A
#
# COMPACT_ATOMS: atom_id res chain seq x y z
N MET A 1 -37.54 18.40 -27.34
CA MET A 1 -37.69 17.79 -26.00
C MET A 1 -36.59 18.37 -25.11
N LYS A 2 -36.94 19.29 -24.19
CA LYS A 2 -35.98 20.07 -23.38
C LYS A 2 -35.56 19.26 -22.16
N ILE A 3 -34.25 19.14 -21.97
CA ILE A 3 -33.59 18.55 -20.80
C ILE A 3 -33.76 19.51 -19.63
N ALA A 4 -34.42 19.06 -18.55
CA ALA A 4 -34.51 19.80 -17.31
C ALA A 4 -33.19 19.63 -16.53
N LEU A 5 -32.43 20.71 -16.43
CA LEU A 5 -31.27 20.84 -15.56
C LEU A 5 -31.76 20.91 -14.11
N PHE A 6 -31.20 20.06 -13.25
CA PHE A 6 -31.38 20.11 -11.80
C PHE A 6 -30.54 21.26 -11.24
N ASP A 7 -31.19 22.27 -10.67
CA ASP A 7 -30.57 23.45 -10.04
C ASP A 7 -30.37 23.20 -8.53
N PRO A 8 -29.13 23.15 -8.00
CA PRO A 8 -28.87 22.89 -6.59
C PRO A 8 -28.99 24.12 -5.66
N SER A 9 -29.56 25.26 -6.10
CA SER A 9 -29.48 26.54 -5.36
C SER A 9 -30.64 26.85 -4.38
N THR A 10 -31.19 25.88 -3.64
CA THR A 10 -32.28 26.16 -2.66
C THR A 10 -32.08 25.64 -1.23
N ALA A 11 -30.84 25.41 -0.79
CA ALA A 11 -30.55 25.26 0.64
C ALA A 11 -30.38 26.63 1.32
N ARG A 12 -31.37 27.05 2.12
CA ARG A 12 -31.33 28.30 2.90
C ARG A 12 -30.27 28.24 4.01
N PRO A 13 -29.51 29.33 4.24
CA PRO A 13 -28.61 29.43 5.39
C PRO A 13 -29.38 29.77 6.67
N GLY A 14 -29.27 28.92 7.69
CA GLY A 14 -29.77 29.21 9.03
C GLY A 14 -28.90 30.26 9.72
N LYS A 15 -29.47 31.42 10.07
CA LYS A 15 -28.81 32.48 10.83
C LYS A 15 -28.79 32.15 12.33
N ILE A 16 -27.58 31.98 12.85
CA ILE A 16 -26.95 32.59 14.05
C ILE A 16 -27.88 32.94 15.23
N ARG A 17 -27.55 32.42 16.43
CA ARG A 17 -27.69 33.16 17.69
C ARG A 17 -26.40 33.04 18.50
N SER A 18 -25.56 34.07 18.40
CA SER A 18 -24.55 34.37 19.42
C SER A 18 -25.27 34.77 20.70
N LEU A 19 -24.92 34.14 21.82
CA LEU A 19 -25.19 34.66 23.15
C LEU A 19 -23.87 34.92 23.86
N ALA A 20 -23.77 36.19 24.23
CA ALA A 20 -22.84 36.89 25.09
C ALA A 20 -21.95 36.07 26.04
N ALA A 21 -20.72 36.54 26.12
CA ALA A 21 -19.75 36.28 27.17
C ALA A 21 -20.32 36.59 28.57
N LEU A 22 -20.00 35.72 29.53
CA LEU A 22 -19.94 36.07 30.95
C LEU A 22 -18.60 35.56 31.48
N ALA A 23 -17.71 36.48 31.80
CA ALA A 23 -16.46 36.20 32.48
C ALA A 23 -16.74 35.79 33.92
N LEU A 24 -16.24 34.63 34.34
CA LEU A 24 -16.02 34.33 35.76
C LEU A 24 -14.56 33.90 35.92
N ALA A 25 -13.76 34.83 36.44
CA ALA A 25 -12.42 34.56 36.92
C ALA A 25 -12.51 33.69 38.18
N GLY A 26 -12.07 32.43 38.07
CA GLY A 26 -11.91 31.51 39.17
C GLY A 26 -10.51 30.91 39.11
N LEU A 27 -9.55 31.59 39.73
CA LEU A 27 -8.17 31.12 39.92
C LEU A 27 -8.18 29.93 40.89
N LEU A 28 -8.25 28.70 40.35
CA LEU A 28 -8.01 27.46 41.09
C LEU A 28 -6.55 27.05 40.89
N LEU A 29 -5.68 27.50 41.81
CA LEU A 29 -4.35 26.91 42.00
C LEU A 29 -4.53 25.51 42.60
N ALA A 30 -4.65 24.49 41.75
CA ALA A 30 -4.46 23.12 42.19
C ALA A 30 -2.94 22.84 42.29
N PRO A 31 -2.44 22.22 43.37
CA PRO A 31 -1.06 21.77 43.40
C PRO A 31 -0.89 20.71 42.31
N LEU A 32 0.10 20.92 41.45
CA LEU A 32 0.56 19.91 40.50
C LEU A 32 1.17 18.78 41.34
N ALA A 33 0.34 17.82 41.77
CA ALA A 33 0.84 16.58 42.33
C ALA A 33 1.70 15.95 41.26
N ALA A 34 3.01 15.82 41.54
CA ALA A 34 3.92 15.11 40.67
C ALA A 34 3.34 13.71 40.46
N ILE A 35 2.92 13.43 39.22
CA ILE A 35 2.59 12.07 38.81
C ILE A 35 3.88 11.29 39.06
N PRO A 36 3.91 10.28 39.96
CA PRO A 36 5.08 9.43 40.08
C PRO A 36 5.29 8.85 38.68
N ALA A 37 6.49 9.06 38.12
CA ALA A 37 6.86 8.43 36.87
C ALA A 37 6.59 6.95 37.06
N ASP A 38 5.55 6.45 36.39
CA ASP A 38 5.23 5.03 36.37
C ASP A 38 6.49 4.38 35.83
N GLN A 39 7.25 3.76 36.74
CA GLN A 39 8.23 2.77 36.35
C GLN A 39 7.39 1.59 35.89
N HIS A 40 6.87 1.73 34.67
CA HIS A 40 6.75 0.62 33.75
C HIS A 40 8.15 0.03 33.66
N ALA A 41 8.49 -0.79 34.64
CA ALA A 41 9.39 -1.91 34.48
C ALA A 41 8.82 -2.61 33.26
N GLY A 42 9.36 -2.25 32.09
CA GLY A 42 9.05 -2.91 30.86
C GLY A 42 9.28 -4.37 31.18
N HIS A 43 8.20 -5.16 31.12
CA HIS A 43 8.37 -6.57 30.89
C HIS A 43 9.30 -6.62 29.70
N GLY A 44 10.56 -6.99 29.95
CA GLY A 44 11.54 -7.27 28.93
C GLY A 44 11.06 -8.52 28.23
N GLN A 45 10.00 -8.37 27.45
CA GLN A 45 9.67 -9.28 26.40
C GLN A 45 10.79 -9.06 25.41
N GLU A 46 11.83 -9.87 25.54
CA GLU A 46 12.80 -10.08 24.48
C GLU A 46 11.98 -10.23 23.21
N LEU A 47 12.03 -9.21 22.35
CA LEU A 47 11.26 -9.19 21.12
C LEU A 47 11.62 -10.47 20.41
N ALA A 48 10.66 -11.39 20.28
CA ALA A 48 10.91 -12.67 19.63
C ALA A 48 11.60 -12.37 18.31
N ALA A 49 12.82 -12.92 18.14
CA ALA A 49 13.62 -12.65 16.97
C ALA A 49 12.79 -12.96 15.71
N ASP A 50 12.84 -12.06 14.73
CA ASP A 50 12.13 -12.24 13.47
C ASP A 50 12.51 -13.60 12.87
N SER A 51 11.53 -14.49 12.69
CA SER A 51 11.76 -15.86 12.24
C SER A 51 11.81 -16.00 10.71
N ARG A 52 11.56 -14.91 9.97
CA ARG A 52 11.53 -14.92 8.50
C ARG A 52 12.92 -15.16 7.93
N HIS A 53 13.02 -15.66 6.71
CA HIS A 53 14.31 -15.86 6.08
C HIS A 53 14.91 -14.50 5.64
N PRO A 54 16.14 -14.15 6.06
CA PRO A 54 16.75 -12.89 5.68
C PRO A 54 17.18 -12.91 4.20
N ILE A 55 16.93 -11.81 3.51
CA ILE A 55 17.47 -11.53 2.18
C ILE A 55 18.53 -10.43 2.35
N PRO A 56 19.82 -10.77 2.41
CA PRO A 56 20.88 -9.79 2.63
C PRO A 56 21.10 -8.99 1.35
N LEU A 57 20.77 -7.70 1.38
CA LEU A 57 20.88 -6.80 0.23
C LEU A 57 21.74 -5.60 0.59
N ASP A 58 22.55 -5.11 -0.37
CA ASP A 58 23.22 -3.83 -0.17
C ASP A 58 22.19 -2.68 -0.18
N ALA A 59 22.62 -1.49 0.20
CA ALA A 59 21.74 -0.33 0.32
C ALA A 59 20.98 -0.02 -1.00
N ARG A 60 21.62 -0.23 -2.15
CA ARG A 60 21.03 0.08 -3.45
C ARG A 60 19.95 -0.94 -3.82
N GLU A 61 20.27 -2.22 -3.66
CA GLU A 61 19.35 -3.33 -3.90
C GLU A 61 18.16 -3.31 -2.96
N LYS A 62 18.40 -3.05 -1.66
CA LYS A 62 17.34 -2.90 -0.65
C LYS A 62 16.39 -1.77 -1.02
N ASN A 63 16.92 -0.61 -1.39
CA ASN A 63 16.10 0.54 -1.78
C ASN A 63 15.25 0.24 -3.01
N PHE A 64 15.83 -0.42 -4.02
CA PHE A 64 15.10 -0.85 -5.22
C PHE A 64 14.01 -1.85 -4.90
N LEU A 65 14.32 -2.94 -4.17
CA LEU A 65 13.33 -3.96 -3.86
C LEU A 65 12.17 -3.39 -3.04
N LEU A 66 12.48 -2.55 -2.05
CA LEU A 66 11.45 -1.90 -1.26
C LEU A 66 10.64 -0.94 -2.13
N SER A 67 11.23 -0.20 -3.09
CA SER A 67 10.46 0.71 -3.98
C SER A 67 9.45 -0.03 -4.82
N GLU A 68 9.82 -1.19 -5.36
CA GLU A 68 8.88 -2.06 -6.06
C GLU A 68 7.70 -2.45 -5.15
N MET A 69 7.98 -2.85 -3.90
CA MET A 69 6.94 -3.22 -2.94
C MET A 69 5.98 -2.07 -2.60
N ARG A 70 6.49 -0.83 -2.50
CA ARG A 70 5.64 0.36 -2.30
C ARG A 70 4.78 0.64 -3.53
N GLU A 71 5.34 0.50 -4.72
CA GLU A 71 4.60 0.73 -5.95
C GLU A 71 3.51 -0.32 -6.15
N PHE A 72 3.77 -1.60 -5.84
CA PHE A 72 2.72 -2.63 -5.87
C PHE A 72 1.55 -2.31 -4.94
N LEU A 73 1.83 -1.77 -3.74
CA LEU A 73 0.79 -1.35 -2.81
C LEU A 73 -0.03 -0.17 -3.37
N ALA A 74 0.65 0.84 -3.91
CA ALA A 74 0.00 2.00 -4.51
C ALA A 74 -0.86 1.61 -5.72
N VAL A 75 -0.36 0.76 -6.61
CA VAL A 75 -1.10 0.25 -7.77
C VAL A 75 -2.28 -0.62 -7.33
N SER A 76 -2.11 -1.49 -6.34
CA SER A 76 -3.22 -2.31 -5.82
C SER A 76 -4.36 -1.44 -5.30
N GLN A 77 -4.04 -0.35 -4.60
CA GLN A 77 -5.03 0.62 -4.14
C GLN A 77 -5.73 1.33 -5.32
N ARG A 78 -4.97 1.74 -6.35
CA ARG A 78 -5.52 2.39 -7.55
C ARG A 78 -6.43 1.46 -8.34
N ILE A 79 -6.03 0.21 -8.53
CA ILE A 79 -6.86 -0.83 -9.17
C ILE A 79 -8.17 -0.98 -8.42
N LEU A 80 -8.13 -1.14 -7.09
CA LEU A 80 -9.34 -1.30 -6.29
C LEU A 80 -10.25 -0.06 -6.40
N ALA A 81 -9.69 1.15 -6.30
CA ALA A 81 -10.46 2.38 -6.42
C ALA A 81 -11.11 2.53 -7.81
N ALA A 82 -10.36 2.32 -8.89
CA ALA A 82 -10.87 2.39 -10.25
C ALA A 82 -11.92 1.31 -10.52
N SER A 83 -11.69 0.08 -10.04
CA SER A 83 -12.62 -1.04 -10.10
C SER A 83 -13.96 -0.73 -9.41
N GLN A 84 -13.92 -0.09 -8.23
CA GLN A 84 -15.13 0.35 -7.53
C GLN A 84 -15.86 1.48 -8.25
N ALA A 85 -15.15 2.34 -8.96
CA ALA A 85 -15.73 3.39 -9.80
C ALA A 85 -16.23 2.89 -11.17
N GLY A 86 -15.97 1.62 -11.52
CA GLY A 86 -16.30 1.06 -12.84
C GLY A 86 -15.38 1.54 -13.97
N ASP A 87 -14.23 2.12 -13.66
CA ASP A 87 -13.27 2.66 -14.64
C ASP A 87 -12.22 1.60 -15.01
N MET A 88 -12.60 0.66 -15.89
CA MET A 88 -11.72 -0.41 -16.35
C MET A 88 -10.50 0.08 -17.16
N PRO A 89 -10.59 1.14 -17.97
CA PRO A 89 -9.40 1.76 -18.55
C PRO A 89 -8.38 2.21 -17.51
N ALA A 90 -8.82 2.84 -16.41
CA ALA A 90 -7.92 3.22 -15.32
C ALA A 90 -7.36 2.01 -14.55
N VAL A 91 -8.14 0.93 -14.39
CA VAL A 91 -7.64 -0.35 -13.86
C VAL A 91 -6.50 -0.87 -14.72
N ALA A 92 -6.71 -0.98 -16.03
CA ALA A 92 -5.73 -1.52 -16.96
C ALA A 92 -4.45 -0.70 -16.96
N GLN A 93 -4.58 0.63 -17.03
CA GLN A 93 -3.44 1.53 -16.99
C GLN A 93 -2.63 1.38 -15.69
N ALA A 94 -3.31 1.31 -14.54
CA ALA A 94 -2.64 1.15 -13.25
C ALA A 94 -1.92 -0.21 -13.16
N ALA A 95 -2.58 -1.29 -13.55
CA ALA A 95 -2.00 -2.62 -13.46
C ALA A 95 -0.81 -2.81 -14.43
N ARG A 96 -0.87 -2.27 -15.65
CA ARG A 96 0.25 -2.32 -16.62
C ARG A 96 1.52 -1.65 -16.11
N SER A 97 1.43 -0.58 -15.30
CA SER A 97 2.62 0.17 -14.90
C SER A 97 3.60 -0.65 -14.06
N VAL A 98 3.13 -1.72 -13.43
CA VAL A 98 3.94 -2.68 -12.65
C VAL A 98 3.88 -4.09 -13.23
N GLY A 99 3.38 -4.25 -14.46
CA GLY A 99 3.31 -5.52 -15.15
C GLY A 99 4.71 -6.07 -15.49
N LEU A 100 4.78 -7.37 -15.77
CA LEU A 100 6.03 -8.01 -16.20
C LEU A 100 6.54 -7.41 -17.51
N LYS A 101 5.63 -7.00 -18.41
CA LYS A 101 5.99 -6.32 -19.66
C LYS A 101 6.71 -4.99 -19.41
N ALA A 102 6.24 -4.19 -18.45
CA ALA A 102 6.85 -2.90 -18.09
C ALA A 102 8.24 -3.07 -17.46
N HIS A 103 8.43 -4.13 -16.68
CA HIS A 103 9.69 -4.45 -16.00
C HIS A 103 10.53 -5.52 -16.70
N ARG A 104 10.26 -5.81 -17.99
CA ARG A 104 10.93 -6.91 -18.71
C ARG A 104 12.46 -6.78 -18.62
N ASP A 105 12.96 -5.57 -18.82
CA ASP A 105 14.40 -5.30 -18.84
C ASP A 105 15.04 -5.54 -17.47
N ASP A 106 14.34 -5.27 -16.37
CA ASP A 106 14.79 -5.62 -15.02
C ASP A 106 15.01 -7.14 -14.89
N PHE A 107 14.13 -7.94 -15.48
CA PHE A 107 14.22 -9.41 -15.41
C PHE A 107 15.17 -10.06 -16.43
N THR A 108 15.43 -9.42 -17.57
CA THR A 108 16.21 -10.02 -18.66
C THR A 108 17.62 -9.46 -18.81
N ASN A 109 17.86 -8.21 -18.40
CA ASN A 109 19.17 -7.59 -18.52
C ASN A 109 20.15 -8.19 -17.50
N PRO A 110 21.31 -8.75 -17.90
CA PRO A 110 22.33 -9.25 -16.98
C PRO A 110 22.95 -8.18 -16.08
N ALA A 111 22.87 -6.90 -16.48
CA ALA A 111 23.39 -5.77 -15.74
C ALA A 111 22.34 -5.07 -14.85
N SER A 112 21.09 -5.56 -14.80
CA SER A 112 20.07 -4.96 -13.93
C SER A 112 20.37 -5.21 -12.45
N ILE A 113 19.87 -4.32 -11.60
CA ILE A 113 19.98 -4.48 -10.14
C ILE A 113 19.26 -5.74 -9.64
N VAL A 114 18.20 -6.18 -10.33
CA VAL A 114 17.48 -7.42 -10.04
C VAL A 114 18.38 -8.65 -10.13
N GLN A 115 19.42 -8.64 -10.98
CA GLN A 115 20.38 -9.75 -11.01
C GLN A 115 21.25 -9.83 -9.76
N GLY A 116 21.59 -8.68 -9.15
CA GLY A 116 22.26 -8.65 -7.85
C GLY A 116 21.39 -9.29 -6.77
N ILE A 117 20.12 -8.87 -6.70
CA ILE A 117 19.12 -9.44 -5.78
C ILE A 117 18.94 -10.94 -6.01
N ARG A 118 18.85 -11.40 -7.26
CA ARG A 118 18.68 -12.83 -7.62
C ARG A 118 19.81 -13.72 -7.11
N LYS A 119 21.05 -13.22 -7.08
CA LYS A 119 22.21 -13.96 -6.57
C LYS A 119 22.18 -14.11 -5.05
N LYS A 120 21.57 -13.16 -4.35
CA LYS A 120 21.54 -13.06 -2.88
C LYS A 120 20.26 -13.66 -2.27
N ALA A 121 19.15 -13.62 -3.00
CA ALA A 121 17.85 -14.06 -2.51
C ALA A 121 17.66 -15.58 -2.60
N PRO A 122 16.83 -16.18 -1.72
CA PRO A 122 16.47 -17.59 -1.79
C PRO A 122 15.81 -17.94 -3.12
N GLN A 123 16.05 -19.14 -3.66
CA GLN A 123 15.46 -19.56 -4.93
C GLN A 123 13.92 -19.52 -4.92
N ALA A 124 13.29 -19.85 -3.79
CA ALA A 124 11.84 -19.80 -3.62
C ALA A 124 11.26 -18.37 -3.58
N PHE A 125 12.08 -17.33 -3.36
CA PHE A 125 11.64 -15.93 -3.39
C PHE A 125 11.38 -15.43 -4.82
N LEU A 126 12.19 -15.86 -5.79
CA LEU A 126 12.18 -15.31 -7.15
C LEU A 126 10.87 -15.54 -7.91
N PRO A 127 10.24 -16.73 -7.85
CA PRO A 127 8.96 -16.96 -8.50
C PRO A 127 7.84 -16.08 -7.94
N LEU A 128 7.88 -15.72 -6.66
CA LEU A 128 6.86 -14.86 -6.04
C LEU A 128 6.86 -13.48 -6.69
N GLY A 129 8.01 -12.82 -6.77
CA GLY A 129 8.12 -11.50 -7.39
C GLY A 129 7.69 -11.51 -8.86
N LYS A 130 8.21 -12.46 -9.65
CA LYS A 130 7.84 -12.60 -11.07
C LYS A 130 6.33 -12.84 -11.25
N ALA A 131 5.74 -13.72 -10.44
CA ALA A 131 4.32 -14.02 -10.50
C ALA A 131 3.45 -12.83 -10.09
N THR A 132 3.93 -11.98 -9.17
CA THR A 132 3.23 -10.74 -8.79
C THR A 132 3.12 -9.77 -9.98
N HIS A 133 4.22 -9.53 -10.69
CA HIS A 133 4.21 -8.71 -11.91
C HIS A 133 3.31 -9.31 -13.01
N ALA A 134 3.37 -10.64 -13.20
CA ALA A 134 2.52 -11.31 -14.18
C ALA A 134 1.02 -11.22 -13.82
N GLY A 135 0.67 -11.30 -12.53
CA GLY A 135 -0.71 -11.12 -12.06
C GLY A 135 -1.23 -9.71 -12.34
N PHE A 136 -0.40 -8.67 -12.26
CA PHE A 136 -0.79 -7.33 -12.68
C PHE A 136 -1.01 -7.21 -14.19
N ASP A 137 -0.19 -7.88 -15.01
CA ASP A 137 -0.46 -7.96 -16.45
C ASP A 137 -1.81 -8.63 -16.74
N GLU A 138 -2.14 -9.71 -16.04
CA GLU A 138 -3.42 -10.42 -16.17
C GLU A 138 -4.62 -9.55 -15.77
N ILE A 139 -4.51 -8.79 -14.67
CA ILE A 139 -5.54 -7.82 -14.27
C ILE A 139 -5.78 -6.80 -15.39
N ALA A 140 -4.71 -6.28 -16.00
CA ALA A 140 -4.84 -5.35 -17.11
C ALA A 140 -5.52 -5.99 -18.33
N ASP A 141 -5.09 -7.20 -18.70
CA ASP A 141 -5.68 -7.94 -19.82
C ASP A 141 -7.19 -8.17 -19.60
N ILE A 142 -7.61 -8.58 -18.40
CA ILE A 142 -9.05 -8.78 -18.08
C ILE A 142 -9.84 -7.48 -18.07
N ALA A 143 -9.27 -6.41 -17.52
CA ALA A 143 -9.91 -5.09 -17.52
C ALA A 143 -10.14 -4.55 -18.95
N GLU A 144 -9.19 -4.77 -19.86
CA GLU A 144 -9.29 -4.36 -21.27
C GLU A 144 -10.27 -5.23 -22.07
N GLN A 145 -10.25 -6.55 -21.85
CA GLN A 145 -10.98 -7.50 -22.71
C GLN A 145 -12.41 -7.78 -22.25
N ILE A 146 -12.62 -7.92 -20.94
CA ILE A 146 -13.90 -8.34 -20.35
C ILE A 146 -14.56 -7.17 -19.63
N GLY A 147 -13.77 -6.39 -18.88
CA GLY A 147 -14.27 -5.26 -18.09
C GLY A 147 -15.15 -5.68 -16.89
N ASP A 148 -15.06 -6.94 -16.46
CA ASP A 148 -15.79 -7.45 -15.30
C ASP A 148 -15.04 -7.10 -14.00
N LYS A 149 -15.72 -6.32 -13.16
CA LYS A 149 -15.24 -5.85 -11.86
C LYS A 149 -14.92 -6.99 -10.90
N ASP A 150 -15.75 -8.02 -10.82
CA ASP A 150 -15.58 -9.12 -9.88
C ASP A 150 -14.41 -10.00 -10.33
N ALA A 151 -14.24 -10.22 -11.63
CA ALA A 151 -13.06 -10.88 -12.19
C ALA A 151 -11.76 -10.13 -11.85
N VAL A 152 -11.73 -8.81 -12.05
CA VAL A 152 -10.59 -7.94 -11.69
C VAL A 152 -10.28 -8.04 -10.19
N ASN A 153 -11.30 -7.93 -9.33
CA ASN A 153 -11.10 -7.94 -7.89
C ASN A 153 -10.64 -9.32 -7.36
N ASN A 154 -11.12 -10.41 -7.97
CA ASN A 154 -10.64 -11.76 -7.67
C ASN A 154 -9.17 -11.94 -8.03
N LEU A 155 -8.76 -11.48 -9.22
CA LEU A 155 -7.35 -11.51 -9.63
C LEU A 155 -6.47 -10.64 -8.72
N LEU A 156 -6.95 -9.45 -8.31
CA LEU A 156 -6.25 -8.61 -7.34
C LEU A 156 -6.07 -9.34 -6.00
N ALA A 157 -7.12 -10.00 -5.49
CA ALA A 157 -7.05 -10.78 -4.26
C ALA A 157 -6.05 -11.94 -4.38
N ASP A 158 -6.04 -12.64 -5.50
CA ASP A 158 -5.04 -13.68 -5.80
C ASP A 158 -3.62 -13.11 -5.84
N ASN A 159 -3.44 -11.95 -6.44
CA ASN A 159 -2.13 -11.31 -6.48
C ASN A 159 -1.64 -10.93 -5.07
N MET A 160 -2.53 -10.39 -4.23
CA MET A 160 -2.22 -10.04 -2.84
C MET A 160 -1.83 -11.25 -1.97
N ARG A 161 -2.32 -12.46 -2.27
CA ARG A 161 -1.87 -13.69 -1.57
C ARG A 161 -0.36 -13.91 -1.71
N ARG A 162 0.26 -13.49 -2.82
CA ARG A 162 1.72 -13.56 -3.03
C ARG A 162 2.46 -12.56 -2.16
N CYS A 163 1.91 -11.36 -1.96
CA CYS A 163 2.46 -10.38 -1.02
C CYS A 163 2.47 -10.94 0.40
N VAL A 164 1.36 -11.55 0.83
CA VAL A 164 1.25 -12.19 2.15
C VAL A 164 2.25 -13.34 2.29
N ALA A 165 2.33 -14.24 1.31
CA ALA A 165 3.26 -15.36 1.33
C ALA A 165 4.73 -14.89 1.43
N CYS A 166 5.10 -13.86 0.65
CA CYS A 166 6.44 -13.29 0.70
C CYS A 166 6.73 -12.65 2.05
N HIS A 167 5.84 -11.82 2.58
CA HIS A 167 6.05 -11.08 3.82
C HIS A 167 6.01 -11.97 5.07
N ALA A 168 5.33 -13.11 5.01
CA ALA A 168 5.34 -14.13 6.05
C ALA A 168 6.63 -14.98 6.03
N SER A 169 7.30 -15.08 4.88
CA SER A 169 8.43 -15.98 4.69
C SER A 169 9.78 -15.26 4.73
N TYR A 170 9.83 -13.99 4.31
CA TYR A 170 11.07 -13.27 4.06
C TYR A 170 11.11 -11.90 4.75
N ARG A 171 12.31 -11.50 5.12
CA ARG A 171 12.62 -10.11 5.52
C ARG A 171 13.79 -9.59 4.71
N VAL A 172 13.79 -8.30 4.40
CA VAL A 172 14.97 -7.64 3.84
C VAL A 172 15.94 -7.32 4.98
N ALA A 173 17.17 -7.80 4.86
CA ALA A 173 18.24 -7.57 5.84
C ALA A 173 19.34 -6.71 5.21
N ASP A 174 20.05 -5.97 6.05
CA ASP A 174 21.23 -5.23 5.60
C ASP A 174 22.34 -6.23 5.24
N GLY A 175 22.78 -6.19 3.99
CA GLY A 175 23.95 -6.90 3.49
C GLY A 175 25.24 -6.12 3.74
N HIS A 176 26.36 -6.84 3.82
CA HIS A 176 27.71 -6.27 3.88
C HIS A 176 28.27 -6.06 2.47
#